data_AF-A0A1Y1CNU7-F1
#
_entry.id   AF-A0A1Y1CNU7-F1
#
_cell.length_a   1.000
_cell.length_b   1.000
_cell.length_c   1.000
_cell.angle_alpha   90.00
_cell.angle_beta   90.00
_cell.angle_gamma   90.00
#
_symmetry.space_group_name_H-M   'P 1'
#
loop_
_entity.id
_entity.type
_entity.pdbx_description
1 polymer ?
#
loop_
_entity_poly.entity_id
_entity_poly.type
_entity_poly.pdbx_seq_one_letter_code
_entity_poly.pdbx_strand_id
1 'polypeptide(L)'
;MKRSILLMILGLAIFSFACQSKKTENKEAPLPLGVSQIMVKETFNAGGYTYINGTNDLWLAVGQHPIEVGKTYYYKGALEMKDFHSKELNRDFPVIYFLNTISETPIANEMPMQASKMKKQTAKKLEVSIEKTEGVTSISDIFSKKDDFSGKEVTVKGKVAKFNQNIMGKNWIHIQDGSEFEGDFDLTVTCMEVVSVGQIIEVSGTIALNKDFGAGYSYDVIMEEAKLQGEKK
;
A
#
# COMPACT_ATOMS: atom_id res chain seq x y z
N MET A 1 -67.07 -25.61 71.06
CA MET A 1 -68.14 -25.46 70.04
C MET A 1 -67.57 -24.75 68.83
N LYS A 2 -67.66 -25.42 67.67
CA LYS A 2 -67.60 -24.97 66.27
C LYS A 2 -67.09 -23.55 65.96
N ARG A 3 -66.14 -23.47 65.01
CA ARG A 3 -65.98 -22.49 63.89
C ARG A 3 -64.49 -22.42 63.53
N SER A 4 -64.02 -22.39 62.30
CA SER A 4 -64.55 -22.62 60.96
C SER A 4 -63.31 -22.89 60.10
N ILE A 5 -63.42 -23.84 59.18
CA ILE A 5 -62.45 -24.07 58.10
C ILE A 5 -62.50 -22.84 57.18
N LEU A 6 -61.35 -22.19 56.95
CA LEU A 6 -61.17 -21.26 55.84
C LEU A 6 -59.92 -21.71 55.06
N LEU A 7 -60.18 -22.43 53.97
CA LEU A 7 -59.23 -22.68 52.89
C LEU A 7 -58.86 -21.34 52.26
N MET A 8 -57.60 -20.94 52.38
CA MET A 8 -57.01 -19.89 51.54
C MET A 8 -55.79 -20.50 50.84
N ILE A 9 -56.02 -20.98 49.62
CA ILE A 9 -54.99 -21.38 48.67
C ILE A 9 -54.28 -20.09 48.25
N LEU A 10 -53.11 -19.82 48.81
CA LEU A 10 -52.23 -18.77 48.32
C LEU A 10 -51.17 -19.43 47.43
N GLY A 11 -51.50 -19.57 46.15
CA GLY A 11 -50.54 -19.88 45.11
C GLY A 11 -49.57 -18.71 44.95
N LEU A 12 -48.38 -18.83 45.52
CA LEU A 12 -47.30 -17.90 45.26
C LEU A 12 -46.54 -18.38 44.01
N ALA A 13 -46.83 -17.71 42.90
CA ALA A 13 -46.21 -17.92 41.61
C ALA A 13 -44.68 -17.82 41.71
N ILE A 14 -43.99 -18.90 41.36
CA ILE A 14 -42.55 -18.92 41.14
C ILE A 14 -42.30 -18.10 39.86
N PHE A 15 -42.00 -16.82 40.01
CA PHE A 15 -41.45 -16.00 38.93
C PHE A 15 -40.01 -16.45 38.68
N SER A 16 -39.84 -17.46 37.83
CA SER A 16 -38.58 -17.74 37.17
C SER A 16 -38.25 -16.56 36.25
N PHE A 17 -37.52 -15.57 36.77
CA PHE A 17 -36.75 -14.62 35.98
C PHE A 17 -35.58 -15.38 35.34
N ALA A 18 -35.91 -16.19 34.34
CA ALA A 18 -34.95 -16.56 33.30
C ALA A 18 -34.68 -15.27 32.52
N CYS A 19 -33.68 -14.51 32.98
CA CYS A 19 -33.12 -13.41 32.22
C CYS A 19 -32.41 -14.04 31.01
N GLN A 20 -33.20 -14.30 29.98
CA GLN A 20 -32.75 -14.69 28.66
C GLN A 20 -31.83 -13.56 28.21
N SER A 21 -30.52 -13.77 28.28
CA SER A 21 -29.57 -12.92 27.58
C SER A 21 -29.98 -13.00 26.11
N LYS A 22 -30.67 -11.96 25.62
CA LYS A 22 -30.78 -11.72 24.19
C LYS A 22 -29.35 -11.59 23.70
N LYS A 23 -28.80 -12.68 23.15
CA LYS A 23 -27.73 -12.60 22.17
C LYS A 23 -28.32 -11.76 21.04
N THR A 24 -28.03 -10.46 21.09
CA THR A 24 -28.11 -9.61 19.92
C THR A 24 -27.08 -10.17 18.96
N GLU A 25 -27.54 -11.11 18.14
CA GLU A 25 -26.81 -11.55 16.97
C GLU A 25 -26.77 -10.33 16.05
N ASN A 26 -25.65 -9.60 16.10
CA ASN A 26 -25.34 -8.54 15.15
C ASN A 26 -25.31 -9.20 13.78
N LYS A 27 -26.44 -9.19 13.08
CA LYS A 27 -26.46 -9.40 11.63
C LYS A 27 -25.76 -8.21 11.01
N GLU A 28 -24.45 -8.30 10.88
CA GLU A 28 -23.69 -7.42 10.00
C GLU A 28 -24.35 -7.49 8.62
N ALA A 29 -24.82 -6.34 8.13
CA ALA A 29 -25.34 -6.25 6.77
C ALA A 29 -24.25 -6.75 5.81
N PRO A 30 -24.59 -7.54 4.79
CA PRO A 30 -23.59 -8.05 3.86
C PRO A 30 -22.86 -6.86 3.22
N LEU A 31 -21.53 -6.83 3.39
CA LEU A 31 -20.71 -5.77 2.80
C LEU A 31 -20.81 -5.81 1.28
N PRO A 32 -20.71 -4.66 0.60
CA PRO A 32 -20.59 -4.62 -0.85
C PRO A 32 -19.41 -5.48 -1.33
N LEU A 33 -19.53 -6.09 -2.52
CA LEU A 33 -18.51 -6.98 -3.06
C LEU A 33 -17.14 -6.26 -3.17
N GLY A 34 -16.12 -6.87 -2.58
CA GLY A 34 -14.75 -6.34 -2.56
C GLY A 34 -14.46 -5.30 -1.48
N VAL A 35 -15.42 -4.99 -0.61
CA VAL A 35 -15.21 -4.14 0.58
C VAL A 35 -14.88 -5.01 1.78
N SER A 36 -13.79 -4.67 2.45
CA SER A 36 -13.37 -5.28 3.72
C SER A 36 -13.58 -4.28 4.85
N GLN A 37 -13.70 -4.79 6.08
CA GLN A 37 -13.79 -3.97 7.29
C GLN A 37 -12.73 -4.36 8.31
N ILE A 38 -12.36 -3.42 9.17
CA ILE A 38 -11.41 -3.62 10.27
C ILE A 38 -11.87 -2.84 11.50
N MET A 39 -11.89 -3.50 12.67
CA MET A 39 -12.03 -2.83 13.96
C MET A 39 -10.65 -2.49 14.49
N VAL A 40 -10.40 -1.21 14.79
CA VAL A 40 -9.09 -0.72 15.20
C VAL A 40 -8.82 -1.09 16.66
N LYS A 41 -7.74 -1.83 16.90
CA LYS A 41 -7.23 -2.13 18.24
C LYS A 41 -6.16 -1.15 18.65
N GLU A 42 -5.28 -0.78 17.73
CA GLU A 42 -4.20 0.16 17.98
C GLU A 42 -3.89 0.97 16.72
N THR A 43 -3.42 2.20 16.91
CA THR A 43 -3.05 3.08 15.80
C THR A 43 -2.00 4.09 16.22
N PHE A 44 -1.12 4.46 15.28
CA PHE A 44 -0.11 5.49 15.46
C PHE A 44 0.37 6.04 14.12
N ASN A 45 0.90 7.27 14.14
CA ASN A 45 1.40 7.94 12.95
C ASN A 45 2.93 7.87 12.89
N ALA A 46 3.49 7.51 11.74
CA ALA A 46 4.92 7.52 11.48
C ALA A 46 5.20 7.61 9.98
N GLY A 47 6.26 8.33 9.57
CA GLY A 47 6.69 8.37 8.16
C GLY A 47 5.66 8.85 7.14
N GLY A 48 4.67 9.66 7.55
CA GLY A 48 3.57 10.10 6.68
C GLY A 48 2.42 9.10 6.54
N TYR A 49 2.44 8.01 7.29
CA TYR A 49 1.39 6.99 7.34
C TYR A 49 0.75 6.93 8.73
N THR A 50 -0.50 6.47 8.76
CA THR A 50 -1.17 5.95 9.95
C THR A 50 -1.15 4.43 9.86
N TYR A 51 -0.49 3.80 10.84
CA TYR A 51 -0.44 2.36 10.99
C TYR A 51 -1.58 1.93 11.89
N ILE A 52 -2.26 0.86 11.51
CA ILE A 52 -3.48 0.38 12.17
C ILE A 52 -3.30 -1.12 12.41
N ASN A 53 -3.35 -1.55 13.67
CA ASN A 53 -3.60 -2.96 13.99
C ASN A 53 -5.08 -3.13 14.33
N GLY A 54 -5.71 -4.17 13.79
CA GLY A 54 -7.12 -4.41 14.06
C GLY A 54 -7.47 -5.87 14.31
N THR A 55 -8.71 -6.22 13.99
CA THR A 55 -9.25 -7.57 14.12
C THR A 55 -8.31 -8.58 13.46
N ASN A 56 -8.11 -9.74 14.11
CA ASN A 56 -7.20 -10.81 13.66
C ASN A 56 -5.73 -10.39 13.51
N ASP A 57 -5.32 -9.34 14.24
CA ASP A 57 -3.97 -8.78 14.23
C ASP A 57 -3.50 -8.36 12.82
N LEU A 58 -4.47 -8.01 11.98
CA LEU A 58 -4.26 -7.47 10.65
C LEU A 58 -3.62 -6.09 10.75
N TRP A 59 -2.47 -5.92 10.09
CA TRP A 59 -1.78 -4.65 9.99
C TRP A 59 -2.10 -3.94 8.69
N LEU A 60 -2.55 -2.69 8.80
CA LEU A 60 -2.77 -1.79 7.68
C LEU A 60 -1.89 -0.55 7.81
N ALA A 61 -1.50 0.03 6.69
CA ALA A 61 -0.91 1.37 6.62
C ALA A 61 -1.70 2.19 5.60
N VAL A 62 -2.14 3.38 5.99
CA VAL A 62 -2.83 4.31 5.10
C VAL A 62 -2.13 5.67 5.20
N GLY A 63 -2.19 6.48 4.14
CA GLY A 63 -1.71 7.86 4.22
C GLY A 63 -2.33 8.56 5.44
N GLN A 64 -1.54 9.40 6.12
CA GLN A 64 -1.89 9.90 7.45
C GLN A 64 -3.34 10.40 7.55
N HIS A 65 -4.10 9.77 8.45
CA HIS A 65 -5.53 9.99 8.64
C HIS A 65 -5.89 9.93 10.13
N PRO A 66 -6.86 10.73 10.62
CA PRO A 66 -7.38 10.52 11.96
C PRO A 66 -8.10 9.18 12.04
N ILE A 67 -7.55 8.26 12.82
CA ILE A 67 -8.10 6.93 13.07
C ILE A 67 -8.30 6.78 14.58
N GLU A 68 -9.48 6.31 14.98
CA GLU A 68 -9.81 6.13 16.40
C GLU A 68 -9.79 4.66 16.79
N VAL A 69 -9.18 4.36 17.94
CA VAL A 69 -9.18 3.03 18.55
C VAL A 69 -10.62 2.66 18.96
N GLY A 70 -11.01 1.41 18.69
CA GLY A 70 -12.34 0.87 19.00
C GLY A 70 -13.39 1.13 17.92
N LYS A 71 -13.10 1.95 16.90
CA LYS A 71 -14.00 2.14 15.75
C LYS A 71 -13.77 1.10 14.66
N THR A 72 -14.81 0.85 13.88
CA THR A 72 -14.74 0.04 12.65
C THR A 72 -14.61 0.94 11.43
N TYR A 73 -13.69 0.58 10.54
CA TYR A 73 -13.47 1.25 9.27
C TYR A 73 -13.58 0.27 8.10
N TYR A 74 -13.85 0.80 6.91
CA TYR A 74 -14.03 0.08 5.67
C TYR A 74 -12.97 0.49 4.65
N TYR A 75 -12.47 -0.48 3.89
CA TYR A 75 -11.49 -0.26 2.84
C TYR A 75 -11.76 -1.19 1.65
N LYS A 76 -11.27 -0.78 0.47
CA LYS A 76 -11.41 -1.53 -0.78
C LYS A 76 -10.08 -1.55 -1.49
N GLY A 77 -9.58 -2.75 -1.76
CA GLY A 77 -8.24 -2.95 -2.30
C GLY A 77 -7.15 -2.68 -1.24
N ALA A 78 -6.10 -3.48 -1.28
CA ALA A 78 -4.99 -3.37 -0.36
C ALA A 78 -3.73 -3.94 -1.02
N LEU A 79 -2.60 -3.26 -0.86
CA LEU A 79 -1.32 -3.72 -1.35
C LEU A 79 -0.63 -4.54 -0.26
N GLU A 80 -0.57 -5.85 -0.43
CA GLU A 80 0.12 -6.75 0.49
C GLU A 80 1.64 -6.56 0.40
N MET A 81 2.27 -6.36 1.55
CA MET A 81 3.71 -6.28 1.73
C MET A 81 4.13 -7.34 2.74
N LYS A 82 5.02 -8.24 2.35
CA LYS A 82 5.61 -9.25 3.24
C LYS A 82 6.98 -8.80 3.71
N ASP A 83 7.35 -9.23 4.91
CA ASP A 83 8.67 -8.97 5.51
C ASP A 83 9.06 -7.47 5.47
N PHE A 84 8.08 -6.61 5.74
CA PHE A 84 8.25 -5.16 5.64
C PHE A 84 8.91 -4.61 6.91
N HIS A 85 10.09 -4.01 6.75
CA HIS A 85 10.75 -3.26 7.82
C HIS A 85 10.39 -1.77 7.76
N SER A 86 9.70 -1.28 8.78
CA SER A 86 9.45 0.15 8.95
C SER A 86 10.63 0.81 9.66
N LYS A 87 11.38 1.64 8.94
CA LYS A 87 12.50 2.42 9.49
C LYS A 87 12.07 3.40 10.57
N GLU A 88 10.90 4.01 10.38
CA GLU A 88 10.37 5.05 11.27
C GLU A 88 9.91 4.46 12.62
N LEU A 89 9.44 3.22 12.61
CA LEU A 89 9.02 2.50 13.81
C LEU A 89 10.11 1.60 14.37
N ASN A 90 11.19 1.42 13.60
CA ASN A 90 12.19 0.38 13.83
C ASN A 90 11.54 -0.98 14.14
N ARG A 91 10.60 -1.40 13.28
CA ARG A 91 9.75 -2.59 13.49
C ARG A 91 9.56 -3.36 12.20
N ASP A 92 9.63 -4.68 12.31
CA ASP A 92 9.31 -5.62 11.24
C ASP A 92 7.85 -6.06 11.29
N PHE A 93 7.25 -6.16 10.10
CA PHE A 93 5.92 -6.66 9.87
C PHE A 93 6.02 -7.89 8.97
N PRO A 94 5.68 -9.10 9.45
CA PRO A 94 5.62 -10.29 8.60
C PRO A 94 4.71 -10.08 7.40
N VAL A 95 3.56 -9.43 7.61
CA VAL A 95 2.66 -8.94 6.58
C VAL A 95 2.05 -7.62 7.02
N ILE A 96 1.96 -6.65 6.11
CA ILE A 96 1.22 -5.40 6.28
C ILE A 96 0.54 -5.04 4.95
N TYR A 97 -0.63 -4.42 5.01
CA TYR A 97 -1.38 -4.02 3.83
C TYR A 97 -1.46 -2.51 3.70
N PHE A 98 -0.97 -1.97 2.59
CA PHE A 98 -1.04 -0.56 2.30
C PHE A 98 -2.35 -0.20 1.60
N LEU A 99 -3.06 0.78 2.14
CA LEU A 99 -4.36 1.24 1.66
C LEU A 99 -4.27 2.62 1.03
N ASN A 100 -5.08 2.84 0.01
CA ASN A 100 -5.35 4.17 -0.54
C ASN A 100 -6.34 4.96 0.29
N THR A 101 -7.45 4.30 0.61
CA THR A 101 -8.61 4.92 1.21
C THR A 101 -9.11 4.03 2.32
N ILE A 102 -9.50 4.68 3.40
CA ILE A 102 -10.20 4.09 4.52
C ILE A 102 -11.37 5.01 4.85
N SER A 103 -12.51 4.45 5.26
CA SER A 103 -13.75 5.18 5.47
C SER A 103 -14.45 4.69 6.74
N GLU A 104 -15.16 5.57 7.45
CA GLU A 104 -16.05 5.17 8.56
C GLU A 104 -17.35 4.52 8.07
N THR A 105 -17.68 4.66 6.78
CA THR A 105 -18.87 4.06 6.16
C THR A 105 -18.50 3.11 5.02
N PRO A 106 -19.32 2.08 4.74
CA PRO A 106 -19.08 1.14 3.64
C PRO A 106 -18.89 1.85 2.30
N ILE A 107 -17.80 1.51 1.60
CA ILE A 107 -17.48 2.10 0.30
C ILE A 107 -18.42 1.50 -0.75
N ALA A 108 -19.41 2.27 -1.21
CA ALA A 108 -20.26 1.88 -2.34
C ALA A 108 -19.47 1.91 -3.66
N ASN A 109 -19.95 1.18 -4.68
CA ASN A 109 -19.29 1.04 -5.99
C ASN A 109 -19.22 2.33 -6.84
N GLU A 110 -19.42 3.51 -6.27
CA GLU A 110 -19.29 4.79 -6.96
C GLU A 110 -18.14 5.56 -6.34
N MET A 111 -17.04 5.69 -7.11
CA MET A 111 -15.92 6.54 -6.75
C MET A 111 -16.28 8.00 -7.06
N PRO A 112 -16.31 8.90 -6.07
CA PRO A 112 -15.49 10.08 -6.15
C PRO A 112 -14.12 9.66 -5.58
N MET A 113 -13.14 9.47 -6.47
CA MET A 113 -11.74 9.53 -6.06
C MET A 113 -11.50 10.93 -5.52
N GLN A 114 -11.74 11.15 -4.24
CA GLN A 114 -11.11 12.25 -3.55
C GLN A 114 -9.67 11.78 -3.36
N ALA A 115 -8.87 12.00 -4.40
CA ALA A 115 -7.43 11.90 -4.33
C ALA A 115 -7.01 12.75 -3.14
N SER A 116 -6.70 12.11 -2.01
CA SER A 116 -5.70 12.69 -1.13
C SER A 116 -4.54 12.94 -2.08
N LYS A 117 -4.18 14.22 -2.24
CA LYS A 117 -2.97 14.59 -2.97
C LYS A 117 -1.82 14.00 -2.14
N MET A 118 -1.56 12.71 -2.31
CA MET A 118 -0.28 12.11 -2.02
C MET A 118 0.65 12.96 -2.87
N LYS A 119 1.38 13.88 -2.22
CA LYS A 119 2.44 14.61 -2.91
C LYS A 119 3.33 13.49 -3.44
N LYS A 120 3.24 13.21 -4.74
CA LYS A 120 4.22 12.44 -5.48
C LYS A 120 5.53 13.11 -5.10
N GLN A 121 6.31 12.47 -4.23
CA GLN A 121 7.56 13.04 -3.74
C GLN A 121 8.38 13.29 -5.00
N THR A 122 8.51 14.55 -5.39
CA THR A 122 9.23 14.92 -6.60
C THR A 122 10.65 14.40 -6.42
N ALA A 123 11.12 13.57 -7.36
CA ALA A 123 12.47 13.06 -7.33
C ALA A 123 13.43 14.26 -7.19
N LYS A 124 14.41 14.17 -6.28
CA LYS A 124 15.43 15.20 -6.20
C LYS A 124 16.38 14.98 -7.38
N LYS A 125 16.53 15.99 -8.24
CA LYS A 125 17.51 15.95 -9.32
C LYS A 125 18.93 15.90 -8.73
N LEU A 126 19.70 14.91 -9.15
CA LEU A 126 21.09 14.73 -8.78
C LEU A 126 22.00 15.38 -9.83
N GLU A 127 23.17 15.85 -9.40
CA GLU A 127 24.25 16.15 -10.33
C GLU A 127 24.90 14.82 -10.75
N VAL A 128 24.71 14.48 -12.02
CA VAL A 128 25.18 13.22 -12.62
C VAL A 128 25.88 13.56 -13.92
N SER A 129 27.11 13.07 -14.07
CA SER A 129 27.88 13.12 -15.31
C SER A 129 28.34 11.71 -15.62
N ILE A 130 27.80 11.13 -16.69
CA ILE A 130 28.11 9.78 -17.15
C ILE A 130 28.55 9.88 -18.61
N GLU A 131 29.67 9.23 -18.92
CA GLU A 131 30.18 9.18 -20.28
C GLU A 131 29.22 8.38 -21.18
N LYS A 132 28.96 8.91 -22.37
CA LYS A 132 28.16 8.21 -23.38
C LYS A 132 28.82 6.89 -23.71
N THR A 133 28.06 5.81 -23.58
CA THR A 133 28.49 4.45 -23.87
C THR A 133 27.68 3.95 -25.06
N GLU A 134 28.33 3.34 -26.04
CA GLU A 134 27.63 2.78 -27.21
C GLU A 134 26.63 1.71 -26.79
N GLY A 135 25.42 1.73 -27.36
CA GLY A 135 24.33 0.81 -27.00
C GLY A 135 23.56 1.18 -25.73
N VAL A 136 23.96 2.25 -25.02
CA VAL A 136 23.20 2.78 -23.88
C VAL A 136 22.26 3.90 -24.35
N THR A 137 20.99 3.76 -23.99
CA THR A 137 19.95 4.77 -24.27
C THR A 137 19.88 5.77 -23.12
N SER A 138 19.79 7.06 -23.44
CA SER A 138 19.61 8.10 -22.43
C SER A 138 18.17 8.12 -21.90
N ILE A 139 18.00 8.56 -20.65
CA ILE A 139 16.68 8.73 -20.05
C ILE A 139 15.87 9.77 -20.83
N SER A 140 16.50 10.88 -21.24
CA SER A 140 15.84 11.92 -22.06
C SER A 140 15.33 11.39 -23.41
N ASP A 141 16.06 10.46 -24.05
CA ASP A 141 15.59 9.81 -25.28
C ASP A 141 14.36 8.94 -25.01
N ILE A 142 14.38 8.17 -23.92
CA ILE A 142 13.25 7.32 -23.53
C ILE A 142 12.00 8.16 -23.30
N PHE A 143 12.10 9.29 -22.59
CA PHE A 143 10.94 10.14 -22.33
C PHE A 143 10.46 10.89 -23.59
N SER A 144 11.39 11.44 -24.39
CA SER A 144 11.04 12.19 -25.60
C SER A 144 10.44 11.33 -26.72
N LYS A 145 10.77 10.03 -26.75
CA LYS A 145 10.32 9.07 -27.77
C LYS A 145 9.68 7.83 -27.14
N LYS A 146 8.95 8.01 -26.05
CA LYS A 146 8.40 6.89 -25.24
C LYS A 146 7.65 5.83 -26.05
N ASP A 147 6.88 6.25 -27.06
CA ASP A 147 6.13 5.33 -27.92
C ASP A 147 7.06 4.43 -28.76
N ASP A 148 8.23 4.92 -29.16
CA ASP A 148 9.23 4.14 -29.89
C ASP A 148 9.87 3.07 -29.00
N PHE A 149 9.87 3.23 -27.68
CA PHE A 149 10.48 2.31 -26.74
C PHE A 149 9.49 1.35 -26.08
N SER A 150 8.18 1.62 -26.16
CA SER A 150 7.15 0.78 -25.57
C SER A 150 7.29 -0.70 -25.98
N GLY A 151 7.41 -1.58 -24.99
CA GLY A 151 7.58 -3.01 -25.15
C GLY A 151 8.98 -3.44 -25.62
N LYS A 152 9.94 -2.52 -25.79
CA LYS A 152 11.30 -2.83 -26.23
C LYS A 152 12.23 -2.98 -25.03
N GLU A 153 13.16 -3.92 -25.16
CA GLU A 153 14.31 -4.03 -24.26
C GLU A 153 15.33 -2.95 -24.62
N VAL A 154 15.75 -2.18 -23.61
CA VAL A 154 16.78 -1.14 -23.76
C VAL A 154 17.76 -1.22 -22.61
N THR A 155 19.00 -0.77 -22.85
CA THR A 155 20.01 -0.63 -21.82
C THR A 155 20.14 0.82 -21.40
N VAL A 156 20.14 1.07 -20.09
CA VAL A 156 20.30 2.39 -19.48
C VAL A 156 21.43 2.33 -18.48
N LYS A 157 22.28 3.36 -18.48
CA LYS A 157 23.35 3.53 -17.49
C LYS A 157 23.09 4.79 -16.69
N GLY A 158 23.10 4.69 -15.37
CA GLY A 158 22.72 5.80 -14.51
C GLY A 158 23.10 5.60 -13.06
N LYS A 159 23.00 6.68 -12.29
CA LYS A 159 23.24 6.71 -10.86
C LYS A 159 21.96 6.37 -10.11
N VAL A 160 22.05 5.46 -9.14
CA VAL A 160 20.94 5.08 -8.26
C VAL A 160 20.59 6.26 -7.34
N ALA A 161 19.43 6.86 -7.54
CA ALA A 161 18.91 7.98 -6.74
C ALA A 161 18.10 7.51 -5.53
N LYS A 162 17.37 6.39 -5.67
CA LYS A 162 16.59 5.76 -4.60
C LYS A 162 16.53 4.25 -4.85
N PHE A 163 16.52 3.48 -3.78
CA PHE A 163 16.39 2.03 -3.84
C PHE A 163 15.44 1.55 -2.75
N ASN A 164 14.41 0.80 -3.13
CA ASN A 164 13.46 0.16 -2.23
C ASN A 164 13.38 -1.32 -2.56
N GLN A 165 13.51 -2.19 -1.56
CA GLN A 165 13.54 -3.63 -1.74
C GLN A 165 12.18 -4.26 -1.44
N ASN A 166 11.92 -5.41 -2.05
CA ASN A 166 10.80 -6.30 -1.72
C ASN A 166 9.41 -5.64 -1.80
N ILE A 167 9.20 -4.71 -2.75
CA ILE A 167 7.89 -4.15 -3.05
C ILE A 167 7.28 -4.98 -4.19
N MET A 168 6.13 -5.62 -3.93
CA MET A 168 5.45 -6.50 -4.89
C MET A 168 6.34 -7.66 -5.40
N GLY A 169 7.21 -8.18 -4.53
CA GLY A 169 8.15 -9.25 -4.89
C GLY A 169 9.30 -8.82 -5.81
N LYS A 170 9.53 -7.50 -5.96
CA LYS A 170 10.60 -6.92 -6.76
C LYS A 170 11.34 -5.84 -5.99
N ASN A 171 12.54 -5.50 -6.46
CA ASN A 171 13.26 -4.31 -6.04
C ASN A 171 12.96 -3.17 -7.02
N TRP A 172 12.91 -1.94 -6.48
CA TRP A 172 12.54 -0.73 -7.19
C TRP A 172 13.67 0.28 -7.08
N ILE A 173 14.18 0.71 -8.23
CA ILE A 173 15.29 1.63 -8.36
C ILE A 173 14.79 2.88 -9.07
N HIS A 174 15.12 4.05 -8.52
CA HIS A 174 15.09 5.30 -9.28
C HIS A 174 16.49 5.56 -9.80
N ILE A 175 16.64 5.72 -11.10
CA ILE A 175 17.93 5.93 -11.76
C ILE A 175 17.93 7.27 -12.52
N GLN A 176 19.05 8.00 -12.45
CA GLN A 176 19.26 9.27 -13.15
C GLN A 176 20.58 9.22 -13.92
N ASP A 177 20.59 9.61 -15.18
CA ASP A 177 21.79 9.61 -16.04
C ASP A 177 22.37 11.02 -16.28
N GLY A 178 21.69 12.05 -15.76
CA GLY A 178 22.04 13.47 -15.93
C GLY A 178 21.32 14.15 -17.10
N SER A 179 20.63 13.38 -17.95
CA SER A 179 19.76 13.91 -18.99
C SER A 179 18.37 14.23 -18.48
N GLU A 180 17.63 15.09 -19.20
CA GLU A 180 16.26 15.49 -18.86
C GLU A 180 15.46 15.76 -20.13
N PHE A 181 14.17 15.44 -20.11
CA PHE A 181 13.20 15.89 -21.10
C PHE A 181 11.95 16.42 -20.39
N GLU A 182 11.60 17.70 -20.59
CA GLU A 182 10.37 18.32 -20.03
C GLU A 182 10.15 18.15 -18.51
N GLY A 183 11.24 18.10 -17.72
CA GLY A 183 11.16 17.85 -16.28
C GLY A 183 11.30 16.39 -15.87
N ASP A 184 11.27 15.45 -16.83
CA ASP A 184 11.51 14.03 -16.61
C ASP A 184 13.01 13.71 -16.74
N PHE A 185 13.63 13.36 -15.62
CA PHE A 185 15.06 13.01 -15.50
C PHE A 185 15.30 11.73 -14.69
N ASP A 186 14.23 11.13 -14.18
CA ASP A 186 14.26 10.01 -13.24
C ASP A 186 13.46 8.84 -13.81
N LEU A 187 14.15 7.75 -14.12
CA LEU A 187 13.52 6.53 -14.60
C LEU A 187 13.32 5.57 -13.43
N THR A 188 12.09 5.08 -13.26
CA THR A 188 11.83 3.98 -12.34
C THR A 188 12.13 2.65 -13.03
N VAL A 189 12.83 1.77 -12.32
CA VAL A 189 13.28 0.46 -12.79
C VAL A 189 12.89 -0.59 -11.75
N THR A 190 12.33 -1.72 -12.20
CA THR A 190 12.14 -2.90 -11.34
C THR A 190 13.16 -3.99 -11.68
N CYS A 191 13.70 -4.66 -10.67
CA CYS A 191 14.70 -5.73 -10.83
C CYS A 191 14.63 -6.72 -9.66
N MET A 192 15.49 -7.76 -9.68
CA MET A 192 15.63 -8.70 -8.56
C MET A 192 16.92 -8.47 -7.76
N GLU A 193 17.89 -7.80 -8.35
CA GLU A 193 19.21 -7.56 -7.80
C GLU A 193 19.22 -6.47 -6.74
N VAL A 194 20.22 -6.52 -5.87
CA VAL A 194 20.44 -5.54 -4.80
C VAL A 194 21.49 -4.52 -5.26
N VAL A 195 21.17 -3.23 -5.13
CA VAL A 195 22.07 -2.12 -5.48
C VAL A 195 22.21 -1.13 -4.32
N SER A 196 23.21 -0.26 -4.41
CA SER A 196 23.42 0.80 -3.41
C SER A 196 23.04 2.16 -3.96
N VAL A 197 22.42 3.01 -3.13
CA VAL A 197 22.17 4.42 -3.48
C VAL A 197 23.51 5.13 -3.75
N GLY A 198 23.57 5.89 -4.84
CA GLY A 198 24.77 6.57 -5.31
C GLY A 198 25.66 5.75 -6.25
N GLN A 199 25.42 4.44 -6.38
CA GLN A 199 26.12 3.57 -7.31
C GLN A 199 25.76 3.93 -8.76
N ILE A 200 26.73 3.88 -9.68
CA ILE A 200 26.46 3.91 -11.12
C ILE A 200 26.28 2.47 -11.58
N ILE A 201 25.15 2.18 -12.21
CA ILE A 201 24.78 0.86 -12.71
C ILE A 201 24.40 0.94 -14.18
N GLU A 202 24.58 -0.17 -14.89
CA GLU A 202 24.03 -0.39 -16.21
C GLU A 202 22.99 -1.50 -16.11
N VAL A 203 21.77 -1.24 -16.58
CA VAL A 203 20.64 -2.16 -16.49
C VAL A 203 19.98 -2.30 -17.84
N SER A 204 19.55 -3.53 -18.17
CA SER A 204 18.78 -3.81 -19.38
C SER A 204 17.43 -4.38 -19.00
N GLY A 205 16.36 -3.82 -19.56
CA GLY A 205 14.99 -4.24 -19.24
C GLY A 205 13.99 -3.67 -20.24
N THR A 206 12.73 -4.07 -20.12
CA THR A 206 11.67 -3.69 -21.06
C THR A 206 11.02 -2.37 -20.65
N ILE A 207 10.94 -1.40 -21.56
CA ILE A 207 10.18 -0.16 -21.30
C ILE A 207 8.68 -0.44 -21.41
N ALA A 208 7.95 -0.01 -20.41
CA ALA A 208 6.51 -0.07 -20.38
C ALA A 208 5.91 1.32 -20.12
N LEU A 209 4.77 1.58 -20.75
CA LEU A 209 4.06 2.85 -20.65
C LEU A 209 2.77 2.69 -19.86
N ASN A 210 2.36 3.79 -19.20
CA ASN A 210 1.07 3.93 -18.51
C ASN A 210 0.78 2.75 -17.55
N LYS A 211 1.82 2.29 -16.84
CA LYS A 211 1.69 1.17 -15.92
C LYS A 211 1.06 1.63 -14.63
N ASP A 212 -0.06 1.01 -14.30
CA ASP A 212 -0.75 1.21 -13.03
C ASP A 212 -0.61 -0.05 -12.17
N PHE A 213 0.10 0.09 -11.05
CA PHE A 213 0.24 -0.97 -10.06
C PHE A 213 -0.87 -0.89 -8.99
N GLY A 214 -1.85 0.00 -9.17
CA GLY A 214 -2.85 0.32 -8.18
C GLY A 214 -2.25 1.16 -7.07
N ALA A 215 -3.04 1.40 -6.01
CA ALA A 215 -2.58 2.13 -4.83
C ALA A 215 -2.01 3.56 -5.09
N GLY A 216 -2.34 4.18 -6.25
CA GLY A 216 -1.78 5.47 -6.67
C GLY A 216 -0.37 5.39 -7.26
N TYR A 217 0.17 4.19 -7.46
CA TYR A 217 1.47 3.94 -8.08
C TYR A 217 1.29 3.74 -9.59
N SER A 218 1.22 4.85 -10.30
CA SER A 218 1.15 4.87 -11.76
C SER A 218 2.38 5.55 -12.36
N TYR A 219 2.90 4.96 -13.43
CA TYR A 219 4.11 5.37 -14.11
C TYR A 219 3.82 5.56 -15.60
N ASP A 220 4.04 6.78 -16.10
CA ASP A 220 3.91 7.08 -17.52
C ASP A 220 4.95 6.31 -18.34
N VAL A 221 6.15 6.14 -17.76
CA VAL A 221 7.26 5.31 -18.27
C VAL A 221 7.90 4.57 -17.09
N ILE A 222 8.12 3.26 -17.24
CA ILE A 222 8.86 2.42 -16.30
C ILE A 222 9.67 1.37 -17.06
N MET A 223 10.82 0.97 -16.52
CA MET A 223 11.55 -0.22 -17.00
C MET A 223 11.21 -1.42 -16.11
N GLU A 224 10.66 -2.48 -16.71
CA GLU A 224 10.26 -3.70 -16.00
C GLU A 224 11.28 -4.83 -16.15
N GLU A 225 11.42 -5.62 -15.07
CA GLU A 225 12.24 -6.85 -15.04
C GLU A 225 13.68 -6.67 -15.51
N ALA A 226 14.28 -5.53 -15.15
CA ALA A 226 15.61 -5.19 -15.56
C ALA A 226 16.65 -6.09 -14.88
N LYS A 227 17.73 -6.36 -15.61
CA LYS A 227 18.90 -7.11 -15.14
C LYS A 227 20.12 -6.21 -15.12
N LEU A 228 20.95 -6.36 -14.10
CA LEU A 228 22.25 -5.67 -14.08
C LEU A 228 23.14 -6.24 -15.16
N GLN A 229 23.67 -5.36 -16.02
CA GLN A 229 24.74 -5.69 -16.92
C GLN A 229 26.04 -5.64 -16.10
N GLY A 230 26.73 -6.77 -16.00
CA GLY A 230 27.99 -6.85 -15.26
C GLY A 230 29.01 -5.85 -15.81
N GLU A 231 29.87 -5.32 -14.93
CA GLU A 231 31.06 -4.60 -15.37
C GLU A 231 31.79 -5.48 -16.38
N LYS A 232 31.90 -5.04 -17.64
CA LYS A 232 32.92 -5.61 -18.53
C LYS A 232 34.25 -5.33 -17.83
N LYS A 233 34.79 -6.36 -17.19
CA LYS A 233 36.17 -6.39 -16.69
C LYS A 233 37.14 -6.05 -17.81
#